data_AF-X0XCJ8-F1
#
_entry.id   AF-X0XCJ8-F1
#
_cell.length_a   1.000
_cell.length_b   1.000
_cell.length_c   1.000
_cell.angle_alpha   90.00
_cell.angle_beta   90.00
_cell.angle_gamma   90.00
#
_symmetry.space_group_name_H-M   'P 1'
#
loop_
_entity.id
_entity.type
_entity.pdbx_description
1 polymer ?
#
loop_
_entity_poly.entity_id
_entity_poly.type
_entity_poly.pdbx_seq_one_letter_code
_entity_poly.pdbx_strand_id
1 'polypeptide(L)'
;MRRLDKEAAEKFGIPSVVLMENAGRAVYEAARDMLSGAKEKKTLCVCGKGNNAGDGFVAARHLINNGFDTEIFLLDDPATLRGDAKI
;
A
#
# COMPACT_ATOMS: atom_id res chain seq x y z
N MET A 1 -16.67 3.00 -0.41
CA MET A 1 -15.37 3.39 -0.99
C MET A 1 -15.51 3.94 -2.40
N ARG A 2 -15.66 3.13 -3.46
CA ARG A 2 -15.51 3.57 -4.87
C ARG A 2 -16.20 4.88 -5.28
N ARG A 3 -17.41 5.16 -4.79
CA ARG A 3 -18.10 6.43 -5.07
C ARG A 3 -17.33 7.64 -4.51
N LEU A 4 -16.80 7.53 -3.29
CA LEU A 4 -16.03 8.60 -2.65
C LEU A 4 -14.69 8.81 -3.35
N ASP A 5 -14.01 7.72 -3.73
CA ASP A 5 -12.74 7.81 -4.48
C ASP A 5 -12.96 8.48 -5.85
N LYS A 6 -14.07 8.13 -6.51
CA LYS A 6 -14.50 8.77 -7.76
C LYS A 6 -14.81 10.25 -7.56
N GLU A 7 -15.53 10.60 -6.49
CA GLU A 7 -15.81 12.00 -6.17
C GLU A 7 -14.54 12.80 -5.81
N ALA A 8 -13.58 12.19 -5.12
CA ALA A 8 -12.28 12.80 -4.84
C ALA A 8 -11.53 13.16 -6.13
N ALA A 9 -11.55 12.27 -7.12
CA ALA A 9 -10.96 12.54 -8.44
C ALA A 9 -11.75 13.60 -9.23
N GLU A 10 -13.07 13.42 -9.38
CA GLU A 10 -13.87 14.24 -10.30
C GLU A 10 -14.21 15.63 -9.74
N LYS A 11 -14.52 15.73 -8.44
CA LYS A 11 -14.94 17.01 -7.83
C LYS A 11 -13.79 17.79 -7.23
N PHE A 12 -12.79 17.09 -6.70
CA PHE A 12 -11.67 17.71 -5.97
C PHE A 12 -10.34 17.62 -6.73
N GLY A 13 -10.30 16.94 -7.88
CA GLY A 13 -9.11 16.83 -8.72
C GLY A 13 -7.98 16.01 -8.08
N ILE A 14 -8.28 15.17 -7.09
CA ILE A 14 -7.27 14.39 -6.36
C ILE A 14 -6.95 13.12 -7.17
N PRO A 15 -5.70 12.93 -7.62
CA PRO A 15 -5.32 11.72 -8.36
C PRO A 15 -5.49 10.46 -7.51
N SER A 16 -5.93 9.35 -8.12
CA SER A 16 -6.11 8.05 -7.44
C SER A 16 -4.84 7.56 -6.76
N VAL A 17 -3.67 7.79 -7.38
CA VAL A 17 -2.35 7.48 -6.80
C VAL A 17 -2.06 8.23 -5.50
N VAL A 18 -2.59 9.43 -5.31
CA VAL A 18 -2.45 10.18 -4.05
C VAL A 18 -3.31 9.57 -2.96
N LEU A 19 -4.53 9.11 -3.31
CA LEU A 19 -5.40 8.39 -2.38
C LEU A 19 -4.75 7.07 -1.93
N MET A 20 -4.17 6.33 -2.88
CA MET A 20 -3.39 5.12 -2.64
C MET A 20 -2.17 5.36 -1.74
N GLU A 21 -1.40 6.43 -2.00
CA GLU A 21 -0.25 6.81 -1.17
C GLU A 21 -0.67 7.04 0.28
N ASN A 22 -1.81 7.71 0.49
CA ASN A 22 -2.35 7.95 1.83
C ASN A 22 -2.84 6.65 2.49
N ALA A 23 -3.52 5.78 1.73
CA ALA A 23 -4.01 4.50 2.24
C ALA A 23 -2.86 3.58 2.66
N GLY A 24 -1.85 3.39 1.81
CA GLY A 24 -0.69 2.57 2.14
C GLY A 24 0.16 3.14 3.27
N ARG A 25 0.29 4.48 3.37
CA ARG A 25 0.94 5.12 4.52
C ARG A 25 0.23 4.80 5.83
N ALA A 26 -1.10 4.86 5.86
CA ALA A 26 -1.87 4.52 7.05
C ALA A 26 -1.65 3.05 7.48
N VAL A 27 -1.51 2.13 6.51
CA VAL A 27 -1.16 0.73 6.79
C VAL A 27 0.24 0.62 7.40
N TYR A 28 1.23 1.33 6.86
CA TYR A 28 2.57 1.40 7.46
C TYR A 28 2.53 1.94 8.90
N GLU A 29 1.81 3.03 9.15
CA GLU A 29 1.71 3.64 10.49
C GLU A 29 1.13 2.65 11.49
N ALA A 30 0.05 1.97 11.13
CA ALA A 30 -0.55 0.92 11.96
C ALA A 30 0.44 -0.23 12.22
N ALA A 31 1.11 -0.73 11.18
CA ALA A 31 2.08 -1.83 11.32
C ALA A 31 3.29 -1.43 12.20
N ARG A 32 3.80 -0.21 12.02
CA ARG A 32 4.89 0.35 12.84
C ARG A 32 4.49 0.39 14.31
N ASP A 33 3.29 0.85 14.60
CA ASP A 33 2.81 0.98 15.98
C ASP A 33 2.62 -0.40 16.63
N MET A 34 2.08 -1.38 15.88
CA MET A 34 1.97 -2.78 16.30
C MET A 34 3.34 -3.42 16.61
N LEU A 35 4.40 -3.01 15.91
CA LEU A 35 5.75 -3.57 16.03
C LEU A 35 6.69 -2.70 16.88
N SER A 36 6.20 -1.66 17.54
CA SER A 36 7.02 -0.69 18.29
C SER A 36 7.89 -1.30 19.40
N GLY A 37 7.48 -2.44 19.97
CA GLY A 37 8.25 -3.20 20.97
C GLY A 37 8.91 -4.49 20.46
N ALA A 38 8.82 -4.77 19.16
CA ALA A 38 9.36 -6.01 18.61
C ALA A 38 10.89 -5.97 18.54
N LYS A 39 11.55 -7.06 18.94
CA LYS A 39 13.01 -7.22 18.80
C LYS A 39 13.44 -7.30 17.33
N GLU A 40 12.60 -7.92 16.51
CA GLU A 40 12.79 -8.03 15.06
C GLU A 40 11.66 -7.31 14.34
N LYS A 41 12.02 -6.50 13.35
CA LYS A 41 11.08 -5.72 12.53
C LYS A 41 10.85 -6.39 11.18
N LYS A 42 10.44 -7.66 11.21
CA LYS A 42 10.18 -8.45 9.99
C LYS A 42 8.71 -8.37 9.60
N THR A 43 8.45 -8.12 8.32
CA THR A 43 7.08 -8.03 7.79
C THR A 43 6.96 -8.70 6.43
N LEU A 44 5.76 -9.20 6.13
CA LEU A 44 5.40 -9.77 4.83
C LEU A 44 4.14 -9.07 4.32
N CYS A 45 4.26 -8.37 3.20
CA CYS A 45 3.14 -7.78 2.49
C CYS A 45 2.59 -8.77 1.47
N VAL A 46 1.41 -9.34 1.73
CA VAL A 46 0.72 -10.25 0.80
C VAL A 46 -0.23 -9.44 -0.08
N CYS A 47 0.09 -9.34 -1.36
CA CYS A 47 -0.60 -8.45 -2.29
C CYS A 47 -1.29 -9.25 -3.41
N GLY A 48 -2.50 -8.85 -3.78
CA GLY A 48 -3.15 -9.32 -5.02
C GLY A 48 -2.70 -8.49 -6.23
N LYS A 49 -3.54 -8.37 -7.27
CA LYS A 49 -3.22 -7.56 -8.47
C LYS A 49 -3.91 -6.20 -8.63
N GLY A 50 -4.89 -5.87 -7.80
CA GLY A 50 -5.72 -4.67 -7.93
C GLY A 50 -5.19 -3.47 -7.13
N ASN A 51 -6.00 -2.43 -6.96
CA ASN A 51 -5.60 -1.22 -6.21
C ASN A 51 -5.10 -1.51 -4.79
N ASN A 52 -5.68 -2.49 -4.08
CA ASN A 52 -5.18 -2.89 -2.76
C ASN A 52 -3.72 -3.41 -2.79
N ALA A 53 -3.26 -3.94 -3.94
CA ALA A 53 -1.86 -4.30 -4.11
C ALA A 53 -0.97 -3.05 -4.10
N GLY A 54 -1.40 -1.99 -4.77
CA GLY A 54 -0.71 -0.70 -4.75
C GLY A 54 -0.65 -0.09 -3.35
N ASP A 55 -1.74 -0.16 -2.56
CA ASP A 55 -1.70 0.24 -1.15
C ASP A 55 -0.66 -0.59 -0.36
N GLY A 56 -0.61 -1.89 -0.61
CA GLY A 56 0.39 -2.80 -0.04
C GLY A 56 1.83 -2.48 -0.46
N PHE A 57 2.04 -2.11 -1.73
CA PHE A 57 3.36 -1.69 -2.23
C PHE A 57 3.80 -0.37 -1.61
N VAL A 58 2.89 0.58 -1.43
CA VAL A 58 3.15 1.83 -0.71
C VAL A 58 3.53 1.52 0.74
N ALA A 59 2.75 0.67 1.43
CA ALA A 59 3.04 0.28 2.81
C ALA A 59 4.41 -0.41 2.93
N ALA A 60 4.71 -1.37 2.05
CA ALA A 60 5.99 -2.06 1.98
C ALA A 60 7.14 -1.07 1.75
N ARG A 61 6.99 -0.13 0.82
CA ARG A 61 7.99 0.91 0.56
C ARG A 61 8.26 1.76 1.81
N HIS A 62 7.22 2.17 2.54
CA HIS A 62 7.40 2.90 3.80
C HIS A 62 8.06 2.05 4.88
N LEU A 63 7.69 0.78 5.03
CA LEU A 63 8.32 -0.15 5.97
C LEU A 63 9.82 -0.32 5.67
N ILE A 64 10.18 -0.61 4.41
CA ILE A 64 11.57 -0.75 3.95
C ILE A 64 12.38 0.53 4.24
N ASN A 65 11.84 1.70 3.85
CA ASN A 65 12.52 2.98 4.06
C ASN A 65 12.71 3.33 5.55
N ASN A 66 11.99 2.68 6.45
CA ASN A 66 12.08 2.87 7.89
C ASN A 66 12.74 1.69 8.63
N GLY A 67 13.51 0.86 7.91
CA GLY A 67 14.38 -0.17 8.49
C GLY A 67 13.66 -1.45 8.92
N PHE A 68 12.47 -1.70 8.39
CA PHE A 68 11.82 -3.00 8.55
C PHE A 68 12.32 -3.96 7.46
N ASP A 69 12.68 -5.18 7.86
CA ASP A 69 13.00 -6.27 6.95
C ASP A 69 11.68 -6.77 6.34
N THR A 70 11.40 -6.34 5.11
CA THR A 70 10.06 -6.44 4.51
C THR A 70 10.14 -7.14 3.17
N GLU A 71 9.36 -8.22 3.05
CA GLU A 71 9.17 -8.94 1.80
C GLU A 71 7.78 -8.68 1.23
N ILE A 72 7.65 -8.79 -0.09
CA ILE A 72 6.37 -8.71 -0.78
C ILE A 72 6.10 -10.07 -1.43
N PHE A 73 4.95 -10.66 -1.12
CA PHE A 73 4.45 -11.85 -1.81
C PHE A 73 3.27 -11.46 -2.69
N LEU A 74 3.50 -11.48 -4.01
CA LEU A 74 2.45 -11.21 -4.99
C LEU A 74 1.72 -12.50 -5.34
N LEU A 75 0.40 -12.52 -5.12
CA LEU A 75 -0.47 -13.68 -5.35
C LEU A 75 -0.72 -13.96 -6.84
N ASP A 76 -0.52 -12.95 -7.68
CA ASP A 76 -0.77 -12.98 -9.12
C ASP A 76 0.54 -12.73 -9.89
N ASP A 77 0.53 -13.01 -11.20
CA ASP A 77 1.65 -12.66 -12.09
C ASP A 77 1.81 -11.12 -12.14
N PRO A 78 3.02 -10.56 -11.91
CA PRO A 78 3.29 -9.12 -12.03
C PRO A 78 2.81 -8.48 -13.34
N ALA A 79 2.84 -9.21 -14.46
CA ALA A 79 2.33 -8.73 -15.74
C ALA A 79 0.81 -8.46 -15.72
N THR A 80 0.09 -9.03 -14.75
CA THR A 80 -1.36 -8.95 -14.60
C THR A 80 -1.84 -7.93 -13.57
N LEU A 81 -0.93 -7.14 -12.97
CA LEU A 81 -1.26 -5.97 -12.14
C LEU A 81 -2.29 -5.08 -12.85
N ARG A 82 -3.11 -4.32 -12.13
CA ARG A 82 -4.14 -3.44 -12.73
C ARG A 82 -4.36 -2.21 -11.87
N GLY A 83 -4.94 -1.19 -12.50
CA GLY A 83 -5.23 0.08 -11.85
C GLY A 83 -3.94 0.76 -11.41
N ASP A 84 -3.99 1.38 -10.25
CA ASP A 84 -2.88 2.18 -9.73
C ASP A 84 -1.68 1.31 -9.30
N ALA A 85 -1.88 0.01 -9.06
CA ALA A 85 -0.79 -0.92 -8.72
C ALA A 85 0.21 -1.17 -9.87
N LYS A 86 -0.07 -0.67 -11.08
CA LYS A 86 0.87 -0.71 -12.22
C LYS A 86 1.84 0.47 -12.29
N ILE A 87 1.58 1.52 -11.50
CA ILE A 87 2.28 2.80 -11.56
C ILE A 87 3.48 2.75 -10.61
#